data_AF-A0AAV5WYF1-F1
#
_entry.id   AF-A0AAV5WYF1-F1
#
_cell.length_a   1.000
_cell.length_b   1.000
_cell.length_c   1.000
_cell.angle_alpha   90.00
_cell.angle_beta   90.00
_cell.angle_gamma   90.00
#
_symmetry.space_group_name_H-M   'P 1'
#
loop_
_entity.id
_entity.type
_entity.pdbx_description
1 polymer ?
#
loop_
_entity_poly.entity_id
_entity_poly.type
_entity_poly.pdbx_seq_one_letter_code
_entity_poly.pdbx_strand_id
1 'polypeptide(L)'
;YCPKSCGNSGCGPATTAPVAATKAPFVENANCKKWATNVNINFCGSAAIKDDQKSQICKTTCAAEIAKADDCALYTASATSIERFMPVKRTVNPGTLVVTNLRAATTITSAYVGPTCSLKLWNVDNAVPGTTAVIE
;
A
#
# COMPACT_ATOMS: atom_id res chain seq x y z
N TYR A 1 -6.54 -17.06 -6.85
CA TYR A 1 -7.94 -17.46 -6.63
C TYR A 1 -8.81 -16.31 -7.12
N CYS A 2 -9.53 -16.51 -8.23
CA CYS A 2 -10.48 -15.55 -8.75
C CYS A 2 -11.79 -16.33 -8.94
N PRO A 3 -12.87 -16.04 -8.18
CA PRO A 3 -14.16 -16.63 -8.50
C PRO A 3 -14.62 -16.09 -9.86
N LYS A 4 -15.07 -17.02 -10.70
CA LYS A 4 -15.41 -16.91 -12.13
C LYS A 4 -16.58 -15.95 -12.46
N SER A 5 -16.83 -14.93 -11.66
CA SER A 5 -18.09 -14.17 -11.65
C SER A 5 -17.90 -12.66 -11.50
N CYS A 6 -16.92 -12.07 -12.20
CA CYS A 6 -17.05 -10.67 -12.58
C CYS A 6 -17.84 -10.63 -13.89
N GLY A 7 -19.17 -10.60 -13.78
CA GLY A 7 -20.05 -10.30 -14.88
C GLY A 7 -19.88 -8.84 -15.28
N ASN A 8 -19.10 -8.60 -16.34
CA ASN A 8 -19.28 -7.42 -17.16
C ASN A 8 -19.15 -7.84 -18.64
N SER A 9 -20.34 -8.09 -19.18
CA SER A 9 -20.73 -8.25 -20.56
C SER A 9 -19.95 -7.35 -21.53
N GLY A 10 -19.38 -7.93 -22.58
CA GLY A 10 -18.65 -7.16 -23.58
C GLY A 10 -18.08 -7.94 -24.77
N CYS A 11 -18.81 -8.91 -25.31
CA CYS A 11 -18.52 -9.46 -26.65
C CYS A 11 -19.81 -9.46 -27.48
N GLY A 12 -20.15 -8.30 -28.03
CA GLY A 12 -21.23 -8.12 -29.00
C GLY A 12 -20.94 -6.90 -29.89
N PRO A 13 -21.33 -6.91 -31.17
CA PRO A 13 -20.87 -5.92 -32.14
C PRO A 13 -21.47 -4.54 -31.86
N ALA A 14 -20.62 -3.52 -32.03
CA ALA A 14 -20.93 -2.13 -31.75
C ALA A 14 -22.01 -1.57 -32.67
N THR A 15 -23.09 -1.02 -32.10
CA THR A 15 -23.91 -0.02 -32.77
C THR A 15 -24.37 1.04 -31.77
N THR A 16 -24.32 2.29 -32.23
CA THR A 16 -24.74 3.56 -31.60
C THR A 16 -23.80 4.19 -30.56
N ALA A 17 -23.52 5.49 -30.78
CA ALA A 17 -22.57 6.31 -30.06
C ALA A 17 -22.87 6.37 -28.55
N PRO A 18 -21.84 6.35 -27.68
CA PRO A 18 -22.07 6.31 -26.24
C PRO A 18 -22.61 7.67 -25.76
N VAL A 19 -23.88 7.68 -25.35
CA VAL A 19 -24.39 8.63 -24.36
C VAL A 19 -23.41 8.61 -23.19
N ALA A 20 -22.97 9.77 -22.70
CA ALA A 20 -22.04 9.88 -21.57
C ALA A 20 -22.64 9.16 -20.35
N ALA A 21 -22.29 7.89 -20.20
CA ALA A 21 -22.72 7.09 -19.07
C ALA A 21 -22.10 7.71 -17.83
N THR A 22 -22.95 8.30 -16.98
CA THR A 22 -22.54 8.69 -15.64
C THR A 22 -22.01 7.43 -14.98
N LYS A 23 -20.69 7.34 -14.83
CA LYS A 23 -20.03 6.13 -14.33
C LYS A 23 -20.64 5.84 -12.96
N ALA A 24 -21.29 4.68 -12.82
CA ALA A 24 -21.88 4.27 -11.55
C ALA A 24 -20.83 4.40 -10.44
N PRO A 25 -21.22 4.83 -9.22
CA PRO A 25 -20.28 4.97 -8.12
C PRO A 25 -19.58 3.63 -7.87
N PHE A 26 -18.26 3.68 -7.68
CA PHE A 26 -17.47 2.51 -7.37
C PHE A 26 -17.86 1.99 -5.97
N VAL A 27 -18.25 0.71 -5.90
CA VAL A 27 -18.50 0.02 -4.63
C VAL A 27 -17.33 -0.94 -4.40
N GLU A 28 -16.57 -0.73 -3.33
CA GLU A 28 -15.45 -1.61 -2.98
C GLU A 28 -15.94 -2.96 -2.43
N ASN A 29 -15.12 -3.99 -2.52
CA ASN A 29 -15.46 -5.30 -1.97
C ASN A 29 -15.62 -5.22 -0.44
N ALA A 30 -16.68 -5.81 0.11
CA ALA A 30 -16.92 -5.83 1.56
C ALA A 30 -15.76 -6.45 2.38
N ASN A 31 -14.93 -7.30 1.76
CA ASN A 31 -13.77 -7.91 2.41
C ASN A 31 -12.51 -7.05 2.38
N CYS A 32 -12.52 -5.87 1.74
CA CYS A 32 -11.31 -5.06 1.57
C CYS A 32 -10.61 -4.74 2.90
N LYS A 33 -11.37 -4.33 3.92
CA LYS A 33 -10.82 -4.08 5.26
C LYS A 33 -10.17 -5.34 5.86
N LYS A 34 -10.82 -6.49 5.70
CA LYS A 34 -10.30 -7.79 6.20
C LYS A 34 -9.04 -8.20 5.46
N TRP A 35 -8.99 -8.05 4.14
CA TRP A 35 -7.84 -8.43 3.33
C TRP A 35 -6.65 -7.49 3.52
N ALA A 36 -6.88 -6.20 3.74
CA ALA A 36 -5.83 -5.22 4.02
C ALA A 36 -5.09 -5.53 5.33
N THR A 37 -5.81 -5.99 6.36
CA THR A 37 -5.21 -6.30 7.68
C THR A 37 -4.84 -7.77 7.86
N ASN A 38 -5.06 -8.63 6.87
CA ASN A 38 -4.81 -10.07 7.02
C ASN A 38 -3.31 -10.37 6.94
N VAL A 39 -2.77 -11.00 7.99
CA VAL A 39 -1.34 -11.36 8.11
C VAL A 39 -0.80 -12.27 7.00
N ASN A 40 -1.67 -13.02 6.32
CA ASN A 40 -1.28 -13.95 5.26
C ASN A 40 -1.47 -13.38 3.85
N ILE A 41 -2.21 -12.27 3.69
CA ILE A 41 -2.56 -11.72 2.36
C ILE A 41 -1.94 -10.34 2.16
N ASN A 42 -2.03 -9.46 3.17
CA ASN A 42 -1.67 -8.05 3.09
C ASN A 42 -2.10 -7.40 1.76
N PHE A 43 -3.39 -7.37 1.44
CA PHE A 43 -3.84 -7.10 0.07
C PHE A 43 -3.33 -5.76 -0.50
N CYS A 44 -3.35 -4.70 0.31
CA CYS A 44 -2.85 -3.40 -0.13
C CYS A 44 -1.31 -3.37 -0.18
N GLY A 45 -0.62 -3.93 0.83
CA GLY A 45 0.84 -3.93 0.90
C GLY A 45 1.56 -5.02 0.10
N SER A 46 0.83 -5.93 -0.55
CA SER A 46 1.40 -7.01 -1.34
C SER A 46 1.93 -6.52 -2.68
N ALA A 47 3.18 -6.89 -2.99
CA ALA A 47 3.81 -6.63 -4.29
C ALA A 47 3.26 -7.55 -5.41
N ALA A 48 2.63 -8.67 -5.04
CA ALA A 48 2.02 -9.59 -6.00
C ALA A 48 0.69 -9.06 -6.58
N ILE A 49 0.10 -8.03 -5.97
CA ILE A 49 -1.18 -7.44 -6.36
C ILE A 49 -0.89 -6.09 -7.00
N LYS A 50 -1.26 -5.93 -8.27
CA LYS A 50 -1.00 -4.72 -9.05
C LYS A 50 -1.95 -3.58 -8.65
N ASP A 51 -1.52 -2.34 -8.89
CA ASP A 51 -2.29 -1.13 -8.58
C ASP A 51 -3.66 -1.11 -9.29
N ASP A 52 -3.76 -1.66 -10.50
CA ASP A 52 -5.04 -1.84 -11.22
C ASP A 52 -5.99 -2.79 -10.48
N GLN A 53 -5.47 -3.89 -9.95
CA GLN A 53 -6.27 -4.85 -9.19
C GLN A 53 -6.73 -4.24 -7.86
N LYS A 54 -5.85 -3.48 -7.20
CA LYS A 54 -6.22 -2.71 -6.01
C LYS A 54 -7.32 -1.70 -6.32
N SER A 55 -7.19 -0.97 -7.44
CA SER A 55 -8.15 0.04 -7.90
C SER A 55 -9.50 -0.56 -8.29
N GLN A 56 -9.54 -1.79 -8.78
CA GLN A 56 -10.77 -2.47 -9.18
C GLN A 56 -11.50 -3.13 -8.01
N ILE A 57 -10.79 -3.53 -6.95
CA ILE A 57 -11.37 -4.34 -5.87
C ILE A 57 -11.51 -3.53 -4.58
N CYS A 58 -10.47 -2.80 -4.20
CA CYS A 58 -10.33 -2.12 -2.91
C CYS A 58 -9.80 -0.70 -3.06
N LYS A 59 -10.40 0.08 -3.98
CA LYS A 59 -9.93 1.42 -4.34
C LYS A 59 -9.77 2.35 -3.13
N THR A 60 -10.77 2.37 -2.25
CA THR A 60 -10.78 3.26 -1.08
C THR A 60 -9.84 2.74 -0.02
N THR A 61 -9.93 1.44 0.30
CA THR A 61 -9.07 0.82 1.32
C THR A 61 -7.58 0.90 0.97
N CYS A 62 -7.19 0.72 -0.29
CA CYS A 62 -5.79 0.74 -0.74
C CYS A 62 -5.39 2.07 -1.41
N ALA A 63 -6.08 3.18 -1.10
CA ALA A 63 -5.89 4.44 -1.80
C ALA A 63 -4.45 4.97 -1.69
N ALA A 64 -3.78 4.75 -0.56
CA ALA A 64 -2.41 5.22 -0.35
C ALA A 64 -1.41 4.50 -1.27
N GLU A 65 -1.59 3.21 -1.51
CA GLU A 65 -0.73 2.39 -2.36
C GLU A 65 -0.97 2.67 -3.84
N ILE A 66 -2.24 2.87 -4.21
CA ILE A 66 -2.63 3.22 -5.58
C ILE A 66 -2.09 4.59 -5.95
N ALA A 67 -2.28 5.59 -5.09
CA ALA A 67 -1.87 6.97 -5.34
C ALA A 67 -0.36 7.18 -5.14
N LYS A 68 0.32 6.27 -4.44
CA LYS A 68 1.71 6.43 -4.00
C LYS A 68 1.91 7.79 -3.31
N ALA A 69 0.99 8.10 -2.41
CA ALA A 69 0.85 9.41 -1.79
C ALA A 69 2.01 9.75 -0.83
N ASP A 70 2.69 8.71 -0.35
CA ASP A 70 3.83 8.77 0.55
C ASP A 70 5.08 8.35 -0.22
N ASP A 71 6.25 8.89 0.16
CA ASP A 71 7.54 8.46 -0.38
C ASP A 71 8.01 7.14 0.25
N CYS A 72 7.59 6.87 1.49
CA CYS A 72 7.90 5.64 2.22
C CYS A 72 6.73 5.19 3.11
N ALA A 73 6.60 3.88 3.29
CA ALA A 73 5.75 3.30 4.33
C ALA A 73 6.25 1.92 4.74
N LEU A 74 6.02 1.54 5.99
CA LEU A 74 6.26 0.18 6.48
C LEU A 74 4.94 -0.56 6.63
N TYR A 75 4.97 -1.88 6.51
CA TYR A 75 3.88 -2.75 6.92
C TYR A 75 4.37 -3.60 8.07
N THR A 76 3.69 -3.51 9.20
CA THR A 76 4.02 -4.24 10.41
C THR A 76 2.90 -5.23 10.74
N ALA A 77 3.27 -6.45 11.10
CA ALA A 77 2.34 -7.46 11.61
C ALA A 77 2.43 -7.54 13.13
N SER A 78 1.26 -7.56 13.76
CA SER A 78 1.07 -8.15 15.08
C SER A 78 0.67 -9.63 14.93
N ALA A 79 0.36 -10.29 16.05
CA ALA A 79 -0.17 -11.65 16.02
C ALA A 79 -1.49 -11.78 15.22
N THR A 80 -2.28 -10.71 15.13
CA THR A 80 -3.65 -10.76 14.59
C THR A 80 -3.88 -9.92 13.34
N SER A 81 -3.01 -8.95 13.07
CA SER A 81 -3.25 -8.00 11.99
C SER A 81 -1.98 -7.36 11.43
N ILE A 82 -2.04 -7.02 10.15
CA ILE A 82 -1.11 -6.08 9.52
C ILE A 82 -1.66 -4.66 9.62
N GLU A 83 -0.77 -3.72 9.90
CA GLU A 83 -1.02 -2.29 9.80
C GLU A 83 -0.02 -1.65 8.83
N ARG A 84 -0.46 -0.59 8.16
CA ARG A 84 0.43 0.31 7.44
C ARG A 84 0.96 1.33 8.45
N PHE A 85 2.25 1.27 8.69
CA PHE A 85 2.96 2.04 9.69
C PHE A 85 3.85 3.10 9.03
N MET A 86 3.92 4.28 9.65
CA MET A 86 4.84 5.36 9.28
C MET A 86 4.81 5.73 7.78
N PRO A 87 3.66 6.19 7.24
CA PRO A 87 3.68 6.92 5.99
C PRO A 87 4.55 8.17 6.13
N VAL A 88 5.63 8.23 5.34
CA VAL A 88 6.52 9.39 5.27
C VAL A 88 6.36 10.04 3.91
N LYS A 89 6.08 11.34 3.95
CA LYS A 89 6.09 12.21 2.79
C LYS A 89 7.14 13.29 2.98
N ARG A 90 8.02 13.45 1.99
CA ARG A 90 9.04 14.47 1.92
C ARG A 90 8.37 15.83 1.76
N THR A 91 8.63 16.73 2.69
CA THR A 91 8.10 18.10 2.68
C THR A 91 9.12 19.13 2.18
N VAL A 92 10.41 18.78 2.15
CA VAL A 92 11.55 19.64 1.74
C VAL A 92 12.66 18.81 1.08
N ASN A 93 13.55 19.44 0.31
CA ASN A 93 14.69 18.77 -0.36
C ASN A 93 16.03 19.43 0.03
N PRO A 94 17.02 18.70 0.60
CA PRO A 94 16.97 17.29 0.97
C PRO A 94 15.95 17.02 2.08
N GLY A 95 15.42 15.79 2.12
CA GLY A 95 14.44 15.37 3.11
C GLY A 95 15.03 15.29 4.52
N THR A 96 14.19 15.46 5.55
CA THR A 96 14.58 15.26 6.95
C THR A 96 14.57 13.78 7.30
N LEU A 97 15.60 13.30 8.00
CA LEU A 97 15.63 11.95 8.56
C LEU A 97 14.49 11.77 9.57
N VAL A 98 13.69 10.73 9.37
CA VAL A 98 12.65 10.30 10.33
C VAL A 98 13.11 9.02 11.00
N VAL A 99 13.42 9.09 12.30
CA VAL A 99 13.74 7.92 13.12
C VAL A 99 12.47 7.44 13.80
N THR A 100 12.17 6.15 13.68
CA THR A 100 11.00 5.54 14.34
C THR A 100 11.39 4.24 15.01
N ASN A 101 10.80 4.00 16.18
CA ASN A 101 10.86 2.70 16.84
C ASN A 101 9.63 1.89 16.45
N LEU A 102 9.84 0.60 16.17
CA LEU A 102 8.73 -0.33 16.00
C LEU A 102 8.03 -0.53 17.35
N ARG A 103 6.73 -0.82 17.30
CA ARG A 103 5.96 -1.21 18.48
C ARG A 103 6.46 -2.59 18.97
N ALA A 104 6.42 -2.79 20.28
CA ALA A 104 6.73 -4.09 20.87
C ALA A 104 5.86 -5.20 20.24
N ALA A 105 6.44 -6.40 20.08
CA ALA A 105 5.77 -7.56 19.50
C ALA A 105 5.20 -7.35 18.08
N THR A 106 5.83 -6.49 17.28
CA THR A 106 5.53 -6.38 15.84
C THR A 106 6.72 -6.78 14.98
N THR A 107 6.43 -7.32 13.80
CA THR A 107 7.43 -7.68 12.77
C THR A 107 7.19 -6.86 11.52
N ILE A 108 8.25 -6.49 10.80
CA ILE A 108 8.11 -5.85 9.48
C ILE A 108 7.80 -6.97 8.47
N THR A 109 6.68 -6.85 7.74
CA THR A 109 6.31 -7.80 6.69
C THR A 109 6.67 -7.31 5.30
N SER A 110 6.58 -6.01 5.07
CA SER A 110 6.97 -5.38 3.81
C SER A 110 7.24 -3.90 4.00
N ALA A 111 7.89 -3.28 3.03
CA ALA A 111 8.09 -1.84 2.96
C ALA A 111 7.74 -1.34 1.55
N TYR A 112 7.11 -0.18 1.49
CA TYR A 112 7.03 0.62 0.29
C TYR A 112 8.13 1.67 0.36
N VAL A 113 9.04 1.65 -0.62
CA VAL A 113 10.13 2.62 -0.75
C VAL A 113 10.03 3.21 -2.15
N GLY A 114 9.57 4.46 -2.22
CA GLY A 114 9.52 5.23 -3.45
C GLY A 114 10.92 5.65 -3.93
N PRO A 115 11.03 6.18 -5.16
CA PRO A 115 12.33 6.53 -5.77
C PRO A 115 13.10 7.63 -5.04
N THR A 116 12.42 8.37 -4.17
CA THR A 116 12.89 9.54 -3.42
C THR A 116 13.14 9.22 -1.94
N CYS A 117 13.01 7.96 -1.55
CA CYS A 117 13.15 7.52 -0.18
C CYS A 117 14.18 6.40 -0.04
N SER A 118 14.88 6.40 1.10
CA SER A 118 15.81 5.36 1.50
C SER A 118 15.42 4.85 2.88
N LEU A 119 15.35 3.53 3.04
CA LEU A 119 15.02 2.86 4.30
C LEU A 119 16.27 2.16 4.86
N LYS A 120 16.59 2.43 6.13
CA LYS A 120 17.62 1.70 6.89
C LYS A 120 16.95 1.06 8.11
N LEU A 121 17.22 -0.23 8.32
CA LEU A 121 16.69 -1.01 9.45
C LEU A 121 17.86 -1.49 10.30
N TRP A 122 17.73 -1.40 11.62
CA TRP A 122 18.73 -1.88 12.57
C TRP A 122 18.04 -2.46 13.80
N ASN A 123 18.67 -3.47 14.40
CA ASN A 123 18.31 -3.91 15.74
C ASN A 123 18.92 -2.93 16.76
N VAL A 124 18.14 -2.60 17.79
CA VAL A 124 18.48 -1.59 18.82
C VAL A 124 19.80 -1.86 19.54
N ASP A 125 20.32 -3.09 19.51
CA ASP A 125 21.61 -3.44 20.11
C ASP A 125 22.83 -2.79 19.42
N ASN A 126 22.68 -2.18 18.23
CA ASN A 126 23.78 -1.56 17.47
C ASN A 126 23.51 -0.12 16.98
N ALA A 127 22.48 0.57 17.49
CA ALA A 127 22.21 1.94 17.08
C ALA A 127 23.15 2.92 17.81
N VAL A 128 24.24 3.36 17.18
CA VAL A 128 25.05 4.48 17.69
C VAL A 128 24.50 5.79 17.11
N PRO A 129 23.91 6.69 17.92
CA PRO A 129 23.56 8.02 17.46
C PRO A 129 24.86 8.79 17.19
N GLY A 130 25.10 9.17 15.93
CA GLY A 130 26.19 10.09 15.57
C GLY A 130 27.28 9.56 14.64
N THR A 131 27.24 8.31 14.19
CA THR A 131 28.08 7.91 13.04
C THR A 131 27.38 8.28 11.74
N THR A 132 27.87 9.35 11.13
CA THR A 132 27.45 9.91 9.85
C THR A 132 27.32 8.83 8.79
N ALA A 133 26.08 8.51 8.40
CA ALA A 133 25.80 7.81 7.16
C ALA A 133 24.94 8.75 6.31
N VAL A 134 25.61 9.45 5.40
CA VAL A 134 25.00 10.29 4.37
C VAL A 134 23.89 9.50 3.67
N ILE A 135 22.76 10.17 3.48
CA ILE A 135 21.65 9.71 2.65
C ILE A 135 21.85 10.46 1.33
N GLU A 136 22.21 9.74 0.27
CA GLU A 136 22.04 10.22 -1.11
C GLU A 136 20.73 9.66 -1.66
#